data_AF-E0CZ20-F1
#
_entry.id   AF-E0CZ20-F1
#
_cell.length_a   1.000
_cell.length_b   1.000
_cell.length_c   1.000
_cell.angle_alpha   90.00
_cell.angle_beta   90.00
_cell.angle_gamma   90.00
#
_symmetry.space_group_name_H-M   'P 1'
#
loop_
_entity.id
_entity.type
_entity.pdbx_description
1 polymer ?
#
loop_
_entity_poly.entity_id
_entity_poly.type
_entity_poly.pdbx_seq_one_letter_code
_entity_poly.pdbx_strand_id
1 'polypeptide(L)'
;MNMVQDSAFLAKLMKSADTFELKYDFSCELYRLSTYSAFPRGVPVSERSLARAGFYYTGANDKVKCFCCGLMLDNWKQGDSPMEKHRKLYPSCNFVQTLNPANSLEASPRPSLPSTAMSTMPLSFASSENTGYFSGSYSSFPSDPVNFRANQDCPALSTSPYHFAMNT
;
A
#
# COMPACT_ATOMS: atom_id res chain seq x y z
N MET A 1 -14.21 38.50 -8.14
CA MET A 1 -13.36 39.34 -9.00
C MET A 1 -12.24 38.47 -9.53
N ASN A 2 -12.14 38.33 -10.84
CA ASN A 2 -11.23 37.40 -11.48
C ASN A 2 -9.87 38.11 -11.68
N MET A 3 -8.94 37.93 -10.75
CA MET A 3 -7.67 38.69 -10.66
C MET A 3 -6.76 38.56 -11.90
N VAL A 4 -7.11 37.69 -12.83
CA VAL A 4 -6.37 37.43 -14.08
C VAL A 4 -6.79 38.36 -15.22
N GLN A 5 -8.00 38.94 -15.18
CA GLN A 5 -8.55 39.68 -16.31
C GLN A 5 -8.18 41.16 -16.36
N ASP A 6 -7.69 41.74 -15.26
CA ASP A 6 -7.32 43.16 -15.20
C ASP A 6 -5.83 43.42 -15.49
N SER A 7 -5.03 42.37 -15.71
CA SER A 7 -3.60 42.48 -15.99
C SER A 7 -3.26 41.96 -17.37
N ALA A 8 -2.97 42.90 -18.28
CA ALA A 8 -2.45 42.60 -19.62
C ALA A 8 -1.14 41.79 -19.57
N PHE A 9 -0.36 41.94 -18.49
CA PHE A 9 0.86 41.17 -18.27
C PHE A 9 0.56 39.69 -17.96
N LEU A 10 -0.39 39.40 -17.05
CA LEU A 10 -0.81 38.03 -16.75
C LEU A 10 -1.47 37.36 -17.96
N ALA A 11 -2.30 38.12 -18.70
CA ALA A 11 -2.92 37.64 -19.93
C ALA A 11 -1.88 37.32 -21.03
N LYS A 12 -0.77 38.07 -21.09
CA LYS A 12 0.33 37.81 -22.04
C LYS A 12 1.18 36.62 -21.59
N LEU A 13 1.40 36.44 -20.30
CA LEU A 13 2.11 35.29 -19.73
C LEU A 13 1.36 33.98 -19.97
N MET A 14 0.04 33.96 -19.80
CA MET A 14 -0.79 32.78 -20.10
C MET A 14 -0.90 32.48 -21.61
N LYS A 15 -0.58 33.45 -22.47
CA LYS A 15 -0.56 33.28 -23.94
C LYS A 15 0.81 32.87 -24.49
N SER A 16 1.89 33.14 -23.75
CA SER A 16 3.27 32.82 -24.14
C SER A 16 3.86 31.66 -23.36
N ALA A 17 3.27 31.28 -22.22
CA ALA A 17 3.48 29.97 -21.66
C ALA A 17 2.92 29.00 -22.69
N ASP A 18 3.84 28.37 -23.43
CA ASP A 18 3.56 27.10 -24.08
C ASP A 18 2.79 26.30 -23.02
N THR A 19 1.49 26.13 -23.21
CA THR A 19 0.68 25.29 -22.34
C THR A 19 1.17 23.90 -22.60
N PHE A 20 2.32 23.58 -21.97
CA PHE A 20 2.83 22.25 -21.86
C PHE A 20 1.71 21.56 -21.11
N GLU A 21 0.88 20.81 -21.84
CA GLU A 21 -0.01 19.86 -21.20
C GLU A 21 0.89 19.11 -20.24
N LEU A 22 0.72 19.36 -18.94
CA LEU A 22 1.39 18.60 -17.92
C LEU A 22 0.82 17.20 -18.06
N LYS A 23 1.51 16.38 -18.87
CA LYS A 23 1.12 15.01 -19.15
C LYS A 23 1.42 14.23 -17.88
N TYR A 24 0.41 14.18 -17.02
CA TYR A 24 0.49 13.49 -15.76
C TYR A 24 0.67 11.99 -16.00
N ASP A 25 1.75 11.44 -15.47
CA ASP A 25 2.01 10.01 -15.55
C ASP A 25 1.26 9.27 -14.42
N PHE A 26 0.02 8.92 -14.71
CA PHE A 26 -0.80 8.11 -13.80
C PHE A 26 -0.31 6.68 -13.62
N SER A 27 0.73 6.22 -14.34
CA SER A 27 1.36 4.92 -14.08
C SER A 27 2.11 4.89 -12.74
N CYS A 28 2.55 6.06 -12.25
CA CYS A 28 3.23 6.20 -10.97
C CYS A 28 2.24 6.07 -9.78
N GLU A 29 2.46 5.09 -8.89
CA GLU A 29 1.61 4.88 -7.70
C GLU A 29 1.56 6.10 -6.78
N LEU A 30 2.70 6.74 -6.52
CA LEU A 30 2.78 7.94 -5.67
C LEU A 30 1.96 9.10 -6.24
N TYR A 31 1.96 9.25 -7.57
CA TYR A 31 1.15 10.28 -8.22
C TYR A 31 -0.35 9.97 -8.06
N ARG A 32 -0.78 8.72 -8.29
CA ARG A 32 -2.17 8.34 -8.04
C ARG A 32 -2.57 8.58 -6.58
N LEU A 33 -1.71 8.23 -5.62
CA LEU A 33 -1.95 8.47 -4.20
C LEU A 33 -2.14 9.96 -3.88
N SER A 34 -1.38 10.84 -4.55
CA SER A 34 -1.50 12.30 -4.35
C SER A 34 -2.90 12.85 -4.69
N THR A 35 -3.65 12.17 -5.57
CA THR A 35 -5.00 12.60 -5.98
C THR A 35 -6.04 12.46 -4.88
N TYR A 36 -5.76 11.69 -3.82
CA TYR A 36 -6.71 11.40 -2.74
C TYR A 36 -6.72 12.45 -1.61
N SER A 37 -6.08 13.61 -1.80
CA SER A 37 -6.04 14.68 -0.78
C SER A 37 -7.43 15.15 -0.32
N ALA A 38 -8.42 15.08 -1.21
CA ALA A 38 -9.82 15.43 -0.95
C ALA A 38 -10.76 14.21 -0.89
N PHE A 39 -10.23 12.99 -0.73
CA PHE A 39 -11.06 11.78 -0.66
C PHE A 39 -11.92 11.79 0.62
N PRO A 40 -13.21 11.37 0.56
CA PRO A 40 -14.08 11.46 1.74
C PRO A 40 -13.65 10.49 2.84
N ARG A 41 -13.44 11.03 4.06
CA ARG A 41 -12.95 10.26 5.22
C ARG A 41 -13.87 9.11 5.69
N GLY A 42 -15.15 9.14 5.30
CA GLY A 42 -16.13 8.12 5.68
C GLY A 42 -16.11 6.86 4.79
N VAL A 43 -15.27 6.84 3.76
CA VAL A 43 -15.20 5.72 2.82
C VAL A 43 -14.40 4.57 3.46
N PRO A 44 -14.94 3.36 3.57
CA PRO A 44 -14.34 2.26 4.33
C PRO A 44 -13.26 1.49 3.55
N VAL A 45 -12.46 2.17 2.73
CA VAL A 45 -11.31 1.60 2.01
C VAL A 45 -10.13 2.57 2.02
N SER A 46 -8.90 2.06 2.09
CA SER A 46 -7.72 2.92 2.14
C SER A 46 -7.34 3.48 0.77
N GLU A 47 -7.01 4.76 0.73
CA GLU A 47 -6.51 5.48 -0.45
C GLU A 47 -5.26 4.81 -1.01
N ARG A 48 -4.38 4.32 -0.12
CA ARG A 48 -3.18 3.57 -0.48
C ARG A 48 -3.51 2.28 -1.22
N SER A 49 -4.52 1.52 -0.77
CA SER A 49 -4.94 0.29 -1.44
C SER A 49 -5.54 0.56 -2.82
N LEU A 50 -6.29 1.65 -2.98
CA LEU A 50 -6.85 2.09 -4.26
C LEU A 50 -5.73 2.50 -5.23
N ALA A 51 -4.78 3.31 -4.78
CA ALA A 51 -3.62 3.74 -5.56
C ALA A 51 -2.75 2.55 -6.02
N ARG A 52 -2.43 1.63 -5.11
CA ARG A 52 -1.71 0.38 -5.43
C ARG A 52 -2.47 -0.46 -6.44
N ALA A 53 -3.80 -0.43 -6.40
CA ALA A 53 -4.64 -1.15 -7.35
C ALA A 53 -4.79 -0.50 -8.73
N GLY A 54 -4.03 0.57 -8.98
CA GLY A 54 -4.03 1.28 -10.26
C GLY A 54 -5.08 2.39 -10.35
N PHE A 55 -5.77 2.71 -9.25
CA PHE A 55 -6.84 3.71 -9.26
C PHE A 55 -6.36 5.08 -8.76
N TYR A 56 -6.76 6.14 -9.45
CA TYR A 56 -6.67 7.52 -8.96
C TYR A 56 -8.07 8.06 -8.63
N TYR A 57 -8.14 9.06 -7.75
CA TYR A 57 -9.39 9.69 -7.37
C TYR A 57 -9.88 10.67 -8.44
N THR A 58 -11.17 10.65 -8.75
CA THR A 58 -11.77 11.51 -9.79
C THR A 58 -12.20 12.89 -9.28
N GLY A 59 -12.15 13.14 -7.97
CA GLY A 59 -12.63 14.38 -7.36
C GLY A 59 -14.12 14.41 -7.00
N ALA A 60 -14.86 13.32 -7.27
CA ALA A 60 -16.29 13.23 -7.00
C ALA A 60 -16.63 12.03 -6.12
N ASN A 61 -17.33 12.26 -5.00
CA ASN A 61 -17.73 11.22 -4.03
C ASN A 61 -16.55 10.31 -3.68
N ASP A 62 -16.72 8.99 -3.77
CA ASP A 62 -15.70 7.96 -3.60
C ASP A 62 -15.29 7.32 -4.94
N LYS A 63 -15.56 8.01 -6.05
CA LYS A 63 -15.33 7.50 -7.40
C LYS A 63 -13.86 7.55 -7.80
N VAL A 64 -13.35 6.41 -8.23
CA VAL A 64 -11.97 6.24 -8.66
C VAL A 64 -11.91 5.70 -10.08
N LYS A 65 -10.79 5.91 -10.78
CA LYS A 65 -10.59 5.45 -12.16
C LYS A 65 -9.22 4.82 -12.34
N CYS A 66 -9.18 3.69 -13.05
CA CYS A 66 -7.92 3.02 -13.36
C CYS A 66 -7.14 3.84 -14.41
N PHE A 67 -5.84 4.02 -14.20
CA PHE A 67 -4.97 4.71 -15.16
C PHE A 67 -4.77 3.93 -16.47
N CYS A 68 -4.84 2.59 -16.42
CA CYS A 68 -4.49 1.71 -17.53
C CYS A 68 -5.71 1.36 -18.38
N CYS A 69 -6.75 0.77 -17.78
CA CYS A 69 -7.94 0.33 -18.50
C CYS A 69 -9.11 1.32 -18.44
N GLY A 70 -9.01 2.36 -17.62
CA GLY A 70 -10.11 3.33 -17.45
C GLY A 70 -11.31 2.84 -16.65
N LEU A 71 -11.28 1.62 -16.07
CA LEU A 71 -12.33 1.10 -15.19
C LEU A 71 -12.63 2.11 -14.08
N MET A 72 -13.90 2.48 -13.92
CA MET A 72 -14.37 3.36 -12.87
C MET A 72 -15.15 2.58 -11.82
N LEU A 73 -14.87 2.84 -10.55
CA LEU A 73 -15.52 2.20 -9.41
C LEU A 73 -15.90 3.26 -8.37
N ASP A 74 -17.01 3.04 -7.69
CA ASP A 74 -17.52 3.88 -6.60
C ASP A 74 -18.31 3.03 -5.60
N ASN A 75 -18.92 3.70 -4.62
CA ASN A 75 -19.78 3.12 -3.60
C ASN A 75 -19.10 2.00 -2.78
N TRP A 76 -17.86 2.25 -2.34
CA TRP A 76 -17.01 1.31 -1.62
C TRP A 76 -17.60 0.92 -0.25
N LYS A 77 -17.45 -0.35 0.09
CA LYS A 77 -17.98 -1.01 1.29
C LYS A 77 -16.85 -1.59 2.11
N GLN A 78 -17.14 -1.78 3.40
CA GLN A 78 -16.19 -2.39 4.32
C GLN A 78 -15.85 -3.81 3.84
N GLY A 79 -14.56 -4.13 3.80
CA GLY A 79 -14.06 -5.42 3.32
C GLY A 79 -13.83 -5.51 1.81
N ASP A 80 -14.16 -4.46 1.04
CA ASP A 80 -13.86 -4.45 -0.39
C ASP A 80 -12.35 -4.46 -0.65
N SER A 81 -11.91 -5.34 -1.54
CA SER A 81 -10.53 -5.37 -2.06
C SER A 81 -10.48 -4.68 -3.44
N PRO A 82 -9.80 -3.52 -3.57
CA PRO A 82 -9.70 -2.83 -4.85
C PRO A 82 -9.09 -3.67 -5.97
N MET A 83 -8.02 -4.41 -5.67
CA MET A 83 -7.35 -5.28 -6.64
C MET A 83 -8.25 -6.43 -7.09
N GLU A 84 -9.01 -7.01 -6.18
CA GLU A 84 -9.91 -8.12 -6.50
C GLU A 84 -11.08 -7.65 -7.36
N LYS A 85 -11.70 -6.52 -7.01
CA LYS A 85 -12.73 -5.89 -7.85
C LYS A 85 -12.20 -5.56 -9.23
N HIS A 86 -10.99 -5.01 -9.32
CA HIS A 86 -10.34 -4.70 -10.58
C HIS A 86 -10.17 -5.96 -11.45
N ARG A 87 -9.63 -7.04 -10.88
CA ARG A 87 -9.45 -8.32 -11.57
C ARG A 87 -10.78 -8.94 -11.99
N LYS A 88 -11.81 -8.87 -11.16
CA LYS A 88 -13.12 -9.44 -11.42
C LYS A 88 -13.89 -8.68 -12.51
N LEU A 89 -13.84 -7.35 -12.49
CA LEU A 89 -14.63 -6.50 -13.37
C LEU A 89 -13.93 -6.21 -14.71
N TYR A 90 -12.60 -6.16 -14.72
CA TYR A 90 -11.82 -5.92 -15.94
C TYR A 90 -10.54 -6.76 -15.97
N PRO A 91 -10.63 -8.09 -16.14
CA PRO A 91 -9.48 -9.00 -16.14
C PRO A 91 -8.52 -8.79 -17.33
N SER A 92 -8.98 -8.14 -18.41
CA SER A 92 -8.17 -7.80 -19.58
C SER A 92 -7.28 -6.56 -19.38
N CYS A 93 -7.29 -5.93 -18.21
CA CYS A 93 -6.44 -4.78 -17.92
C CYS A 93 -4.96 -5.21 -17.91
N ASN A 94 -4.13 -4.61 -18.78
CA ASN A 94 -2.70 -4.93 -18.86
C ASN A 94 -2.00 -4.82 -17.49
N PHE A 95 -2.33 -3.79 -16.70
CA PHE A 95 -1.80 -3.62 -15.34
C PHE A 95 -2.19 -4.76 -14.39
N VAL A 96 -3.41 -5.30 -14.51
CA VAL A 96 -3.85 -6.43 -13.68
C VAL A 96 -3.18 -7.73 -14.11
N GLN A 97 -3.00 -7.93 -15.42
CA GLN A 97 -2.38 -9.13 -15.97
C GLN A 97 -0.89 -9.24 -15.60
N THR A 98 -0.15 -8.14 -15.57
CA THR A 98 1.27 -8.15 -15.17
C THR A 98 1.45 -8.50 -13.69
N LEU A 99 0.44 -8.25 -12.86
CA LEU A 99 0.42 -8.61 -11.44
C LEU A 99 -0.12 -10.03 -11.18
N ASN A 100 -0.55 -10.75 -12.21
CA ASN A 100 -1.03 -12.11 -12.06
C ASN A 100 0.17 -13.08 -12.02
N PRO A 101 0.44 -13.77 -10.89
CA PRO A 101 1.58 -14.68 -10.78
C PRO A 101 1.54 -15.85 -11.78
N ALA A 102 0.38 -16.15 -12.37
CA ALA A 102 0.26 -17.15 -13.43
C ALA A 102 0.96 -16.75 -14.74
N ASN A 103 1.22 -15.47 -14.97
CA ASN A 103 1.87 -14.97 -16.18
C ASN A 103 3.39 -14.77 -16.01
N SER A 104 3.95 -14.97 -14.81
CA SER A 104 5.36 -14.71 -14.50
C SER A 104 6.29 -15.94 -14.59
N LEU A 105 5.82 -17.09 -15.09
CA LEU A 105 6.61 -18.32 -15.19
C LEU A 105 6.65 -18.87 -16.62
N GLU A 106 7.28 -18.14 -17.53
CA GLU A 106 8.10 -18.77 -18.58
C GLU A 106 9.42 -19.17 -17.93
N ALA A 107 9.37 -20.26 -17.15
CA ALA A 107 10.55 -20.85 -16.52
C ALA A 107 11.30 -21.67 -17.58
N SER A 108 12.49 -21.17 -17.94
CA SER A 108 13.54 -21.89 -18.65
C SER A 108 13.62 -23.38 -18.21
N PRO A 109 13.73 -24.36 -19.13
CA PRO A 109 13.77 -25.77 -18.75
C PRO A 109 15.08 -26.05 -17.99
N ARG A 110 14.96 -26.44 -16.71
CA ARG A 110 16.08 -27.01 -15.95
C ARG A 110 15.96 -28.55 -15.99
N PRO A 111 17.02 -29.30 -16.35
CA PRO A 111 16.93 -30.76 -16.41
C PRO A 111 16.68 -31.34 -15.01
N SER A 112 15.70 -32.23 -14.91
CA SER A 112 15.37 -33.02 -13.73
C SER A 112 16.41 -34.12 -13.48
N LEU A 113 16.84 -34.25 -12.22
CA LEU A 113 17.50 -35.47 -11.72
C LEU A 113 16.44 -36.35 -11.03
N PRO A 114 16.46 -37.68 -11.22
CA PRO A 114 15.43 -38.56 -10.69
C PRO A 114 15.66 -38.89 -9.21
N SER A 115 14.59 -38.76 -8.42
CA SER A 115 14.47 -39.32 -7.07
C SER A 115 14.23 -40.82 -7.14
N THR A 116 15.10 -41.61 -6.50
CA THR A 116 14.80 -43.00 -6.14
C THR A 116 14.56 -43.06 -4.64
N ALA A 117 13.33 -43.42 -4.28
CA ALA A 117 12.89 -43.72 -2.92
C ALA A 117 13.56 -45.00 -2.40
N MET A 118 13.70 -45.14 -1.08
CA MET A 118 13.33 -46.37 -0.38
C MET A 118 13.21 -46.19 1.13
N SER A 119 12.31 -47.01 1.67
CA SER A 119 11.66 -47.04 2.98
C SER A 119 12.56 -47.48 4.15
N THR A 120 12.10 -47.21 5.38
CA THR A 120 12.02 -48.12 6.56
C THR A 120 12.56 -47.50 7.87
N MET A 121 11.70 -47.45 8.90
CA MET A 121 11.95 -47.05 10.31
C MET A 121 12.53 -48.25 11.12
N PRO A 122 12.79 -48.23 12.46
CA PRO A 122 12.95 -47.16 13.48
C PRO A 122 14.16 -47.40 14.46
N LEU A 123 14.21 -46.62 15.56
CA LEU A 123 14.84 -46.83 16.89
C LEU A 123 16.15 -46.09 17.28
N SER A 124 15.97 -45.17 18.25
CA SER A 124 16.60 -45.11 19.59
C SER A 124 18.02 -44.57 19.83
N PHE A 125 18.05 -43.52 20.68
CA PHE A 125 18.96 -43.22 21.81
C PHE A 125 20.45 -43.64 21.73
N ALA A 126 21.37 -42.66 21.85
CA ALA A 126 22.08 -42.35 23.11
C ALA A 126 23.29 -41.40 22.90
N SER A 127 23.44 -40.48 23.87
CA SER A 127 24.67 -39.92 24.47
C SER A 127 25.86 -39.41 23.64
N SER A 128 26.19 -38.13 23.91
CA SER A 128 27.52 -37.60 24.30
C SER A 128 28.76 -38.18 23.61
N GLU A 129 29.46 -37.37 22.81
CA GLU A 129 30.67 -36.67 23.27
C GLU A 129 31.24 -35.73 22.18
N ASN A 130 32.16 -34.91 22.64
CA ASN A 130 32.63 -33.63 22.13
C ASN A 130 33.76 -33.80 21.10
N THR A 131 33.72 -33.14 19.93
CA THR A 131 34.92 -32.61 19.25
C THR A 131 34.56 -31.71 18.07
N GLY A 132 35.18 -30.54 18.04
CA GLY A 132 34.72 -29.39 17.28
C GLY A 132 35.02 -29.41 15.78
N TYR A 133 34.12 -28.76 15.04
CA TYR A 133 34.51 -27.87 13.96
C TYR A 133 33.49 -26.73 13.89
N PHE A 134 34.00 -25.51 13.84
CA PHE A 134 33.23 -24.27 13.75
C PHE A 134 32.96 -23.96 12.29
N SER A 135 31.69 -23.93 11.87
CA SER A 135 31.28 -23.25 10.64
C SER A 135 29.81 -22.87 10.74
N GLY A 136 29.55 -21.57 10.89
CA GLY A 136 28.28 -21.00 11.33
C GLY A 136 27.16 -21.06 10.29
N SER A 137 26.01 -21.57 10.73
CA SER A 137 24.71 -21.39 10.08
C SER A 137 23.92 -20.37 10.90
N TYR A 138 23.50 -19.26 10.30
CA TYR A 138 22.48 -18.40 10.92
C TYR A 138 21.12 -18.81 10.36
N SER A 139 20.32 -19.45 11.21
CA SER A 139 18.89 -19.64 11.00
C SER A 139 18.18 -19.13 12.24
N SER A 140 17.29 -18.18 12.03
CA SER A 140 16.17 -17.79 12.91
C SER A 140 16.46 -16.85 14.09
N PHE A 141 15.93 -15.64 13.90
CA PHE A 141 15.44 -14.64 14.84
C PHE A 141 15.48 -14.96 16.35
N PRO A 142 16.18 -14.14 17.15
CA PRO A 142 15.97 -14.06 18.58
C PRO A 142 14.67 -13.30 18.90
N SER A 143 13.88 -13.89 19.78
CA SER A 143 12.71 -13.27 20.41
C SER A 143 13.12 -12.15 21.36
N ASP A 144 12.30 -11.10 21.36
CA ASP A 144 12.19 -9.97 22.30
C ASP A 144 12.94 -8.65 22.00
N PRO A 145 12.19 -7.53 21.83
CA PRO A 145 12.71 -6.23 21.43
C PRO A 145 13.24 -5.40 22.61
N VAL A 146 14.46 -4.88 22.46
CA VAL A 146 15.07 -3.91 23.37
C VAL A 146 14.47 -2.51 23.14
N ASN A 147 13.49 -2.18 23.97
CA ASN A 147 13.30 -0.92 24.71
C ASN A 147 14.07 0.32 24.21
N PHE A 148 13.41 1.23 23.49
CA PHE A 148 13.79 2.66 23.44
C PHE A 148 13.12 3.36 24.63
N ARG A 149 13.91 3.72 25.64
CA ARG A 149 13.46 4.30 26.90
C ARG A 149 13.09 5.79 26.73
N ALA A 150 12.12 6.19 27.54
CA ALA A 150 11.39 7.45 27.58
C ALA A 150 12.23 8.73 27.73
N ASN A 151 11.82 9.80 27.03
CA ASN A 151 12.10 11.16 27.45
C ASN A 151 11.04 11.63 28.45
N GLN A 152 11.54 12.34 29.45
CA GLN A 152 10.91 12.67 30.73
C GLN A 152 9.73 13.63 30.63
N ASP A 153 8.93 13.52 31.67
CA ASP A 153 7.67 14.17 32.03
C ASP A 153 7.60 15.70 31.82
N CYS A 154 6.43 16.18 31.44
CA CYS A 154 5.91 17.51 31.81
C CYS A 154 4.40 17.39 32.14
N PRO A 155 3.89 18.06 33.19
CA PRO A 155 2.81 17.54 34.03
C PRO A 155 1.40 17.98 33.61
N ALA A 156 0.44 17.18 34.08
CA ALA A 156 -1.00 17.40 33.95
C ALA A 156 -1.46 18.70 34.65
N LEU A 157 -2.05 19.61 33.86
CA LEU A 157 -3.03 20.58 34.36
C LEU A 157 -4.40 20.18 33.81
N SER A 158 -5.05 19.29 34.56
CA SER A 158 -6.49 19.07 34.50
C SER A 158 -7.15 20.20 35.29
N THR A 159 -7.90 21.06 34.61
CA THR A 159 -8.85 21.96 35.28
C THR A 159 -10.14 21.92 34.47
N SER A 160 -10.99 20.94 34.80
CA SER A 160 -12.40 20.91 34.39
C SER A 160 -13.23 21.57 35.48
N PRO A 161 -14.01 22.62 35.21
CA PRO A 161 -14.84 23.25 36.21
C PRO A 161 -16.32 23.21 35.84
N TYR A 162 -17.01 22.06 35.96
CA TYR A 162 -18.47 22.05 36.16
C TYR A 162 -18.92 20.74 36.84
N HIS A 163 -19.06 20.78 38.17
CA HIS A 163 -20.00 19.90 38.87
C HIS A 163 -20.58 20.65 40.08
N PHE A 164 -21.86 21.00 39.99
CA PHE A 164 -22.64 21.64 41.04
C PHE A 164 -23.35 20.54 41.84
N ALA A 165 -23.08 20.43 43.13
CA ALA A 165 -23.96 19.80 44.12
C ALA A 165 -23.50 20.18 45.53
N MET A 166 -24.26 21.04 46.21
CA MET A 166 -24.32 21.06 47.66
C MET A 166 -25.75 20.76 48.07
N ASN A 167 -25.88 19.84 49.02
CA ASN A 167 -27.13 19.46 49.65
C ASN A 167 -26.88 19.46 51.16
N THR A 168 -27.55 20.38 51.86
CA THR A 168 -28.15 20.30 53.21
C THR A 168 -28.83 21.64 53.49
#